data_AF-A0A2D8LXV8-F1
#
_entry.id   AF-A0A2D8LXV8-F1
#
_cell.length_a   1.000
_cell.length_b   1.000
_cell.length_c   1.000
_cell.angle_alpha   90.00
_cell.angle_beta   90.00
_cell.angle_gamma   90.00
#
_symmetry.space_group_name_H-M   'P 1'
#
loop_
_entity.id
_entity.type
_entity.pdbx_description
1 polymer ?
#
loop_
_entity_poly.entity_id
_entity_poly.type
_entity_poly.pdbx_seq_one_letter_code
_entity_poly.pdbx_strand_id
1 'polypeptide(L)'
;MNCKFSATAVKFVKLNLRISKVLLEDSRLAKNEFRFYVGNRKGRRSNSYKIWSQSDEIYLLMRGVSSKQQKFSFHSSGNCRWSKIDKFLPGKDRVWLEWERGIIKEAHEREAVVLMKLAFPTNHLSIHFDPQHNKKVNWIAPAPPNQAVMLELMLSKTAPEEVSLLLSNSNRKVIFNGKLSGKKYSDTFWYVTMSNFACGGVEMTLSDNPNLKDKVFKNCFFPNDYRVDNRPIRLCRMADKTFPPCIWELGGYEII
;
A
#
# COMPACT_ATOMS: atom_id res chain seq x y z
N MET A 1 7.90 -16.24 -18.28
CA MET A 1 9.14 -15.46 -18.13
C MET A 1 9.42 -15.35 -16.63
N ASN A 2 10.41 -16.10 -16.12
CA ASN A 2 10.70 -16.22 -14.68
C ASN A 2 11.62 -15.07 -14.23
N CYS A 3 11.12 -14.13 -13.42
CA CYS A 3 11.96 -13.12 -12.79
C CYS A 3 12.70 -13.72 -11.58
N LYS A 4 14.01 -13.90 -11.71
CA LYS A 4 14.92 -14.16 -10.59
C LYS A 4 15.54 -12.83 -10.13
N PHE A 5 15.52 -12.56 -8.83
CA PHE A 5 16.17 -11.41 -8.22
C PHE A 5 17.66 -11.71 -8.00
N SER A 6 18.54 -10.80 -8.42
CA SER A 6 19.96 -10.78 -8.06
C SER A 6 20.24 -9.53 -7.22
N ALA A 7 20.96 -9.70 -6.12
CA ALA A 7 21.37 -8.62 -5.23
C ALA A 7 22.78 -8.16 -5.61
N THR A 8 22.93 -6.88 -5.98
CA THR A 8 24.24 -6.26 -6.22
C THR A 8 24.52 -5.24 -5.11
N ALA A 9 25.67 -5.39 -4.46
CA ALA A 9 26.16 -4.51 -3.41
C ALA A 9 26.52 -3.11 -3.94
N VAL A 10 26.16 -2.06 -3.20
CA VAL A 10 26.46 -0.66 -3.53
C VAL A 10 27.55 -0.14 -2.60
N LYS A 11 28.65 0.37 -3.18
CA LYS A 11 29.73 1.10 -2.49
C LYS A 11 29.28 2.52 -2.14
N PHE A 12 29.62 2.98 -0.93
CA PHE A 12 29.34 4.33 -0.44
C PHE A 12 30.29 5.37 -1.06
N VAL A 13 29.73 6.45 -1.60
CA VAL A 13 30.45 7.69 -1.92
C VAL A 13 29.94 8.78 -0.97
N LYS A 14 30.86 9.44 -0.25
CA LYS A 14 30.58 10.61 0.60
C LYS A 14 30.29 11.80 -0.31
N LEU A 15 29.06 12.35 -0.30
CA LEU A 15 28.76 13.63 -0.94
C LEU A 15 28.24 14.63 0.10
N ASN A 16 28.92 15.77 0.18
CA ASN A 16 28.47 16.98 0.87
C ASN A 16 27.30 17.59 0.09
N LEU A 17 26.12 17.73 0.70
CA LEU A 17 24.97 18.39 0.08
C LEU A 17 24.49 19.57 0.92
N ARG A 18 24.61 20.77 0.33
CA ARG A 18 23.85 21.96 0.70
C ARG A 18 22.36 21.65 0.49
N ILE A 19 21.61 21.67 1.59
CA ILE A 19 20.16 21.41 1.61
C ILE A 19 19.43 22.60 0.98
N SER A 20 18.81 22.38 -0.18
CA SER A 20 17.86 23.31 -0.79
C SER A 20 16.54 23.29 -0.01
N LYS A 21 16.11 24.49 0.38
CA LYS A 21 15.13 24.86 1.40
C LYS A 21 13.65 24.68 0.97
N VAL A 22 13.28 23.55 0.38
CA VAL A 22 11.95 23.39 -0.31
C VAL A 22 10.99 22.38 0.37
N LEU A 23 11.29 21.80 1.54
CA LEU A 23 10.38 20.80 2.17
C LEU A 23 10.03 21.05 3.66
N LEU A 24 10.23 22.25 4.19
CA LEU A 24 10.12 22.52 5.64
C LEU A 24 8.90 23.36 6.09
N GLU A 25 7.83 23.41 5.31
CA GLU A 25 6.60 24.13 5.70
C GLU A 25 5.36 23.22 5.70
N ASP A 26 5.29 22.29 6.68
CA ASP A 26 4.00 21.88 7.30
C ASP A 26 4.22 21.12 8.64
N SER A 27 5.20 21.53 9.45
CA SER A 27 5.62 20.81 10.67
C SER A 27 4.73 21.06 11.91
N ARG A 28 3.53 21.63 11.75
CA ARG A 28 2.60 21.89 12.87
C ARG A 28 1.35 21.02 12.70
N LEU A 29 1.35 19.91 13.46
CA LEU A 29 0.44 18.76 13.43
C LEU A 29 0.67 17.83 12.22
N ALA A 30 1.74 17.03 12.26
CA ALA A 30 1.84 15.85 11.40
C ALA A 30 0.55 15.04 11.60
N LYS A 31 -0.35 15.09 10.63
CA LYS A 31 -1.64 14.40 10.72
C LYS A 31 -1.32 12.93 10.92
N ASN A 32 -1.82 12.30 11.97
CA ASN A 32 -1.72 10.85 12.14
C ASN A 32 -2.62 10.09 11.14
N GLU A 33 -2.94 10.69 9.99
CA GLU A 33 -3.86 10.19 9.00
C GLU A 33 -3.41 10.61 7.59
N PHE A 34 -3.23 9.61 6.72
CA PHE A 34 -2.96 9.77 5.31
C PHE A 34 -4.09 9.15 4.49
N ARG A 35 -4.82 9.97 3.74
CA ARG A 35 -5.83 9.50 2.79
C ARG A 35 -5.34 9.65 1.38
N PHE A 36 -5.56 8.67 0.53
CA PHE A 36 -5.12 8.75 -0.85
C PHE A 36 -5.98 7.98 -1.85
N TYR A 37 -5.78 8.35 -3.11
CA TYR A 37 -6.12 7.60 -4.31
C TYR A 37 -4.86 7.52 -5.18
N VAL A 38 -4.71 6.43 -5.93
CA VAL A 38 -3.77 6.36 -7.06
C VAL A 38 -4.58 6.54 -8.35
N GLY A 39 -4.20 7.48 -9.21
CA GLY A 39 -4.87 7.75 -10.48
C GLY A 39 -5.25 9.22 -10.69
N ASN A 40 -6.27 9.46 -11.50
CA ASN A 40 -6.75 10.81 -11.86
C ASN A 40 -8.09 11.13 -11.20
N ARG A 41 -8.27 12.37 -10.71
CA ARG A 41 -9.51 12.86 -10.09
C ARG A 41 -10.75 12.71 -10.97
N LYS A 42 -10.60 12.89 -12.29
CA LYS A 42 -11.70 12.80 -13.26
C LYS A 42 -11.65 11.52 -14.10
N GLY A 43 -10.75 10.59 -13.80
CA GLY A 43 -10.49 9.41 -14.63
C GLY A 43 -10.30 8.13 -13.83
N ARG A 44 -9.51 7.22 -14.39
CA ARG A 44 -9.19 5.93 -13.76
C ARG A 44 -8.46 6.15 -12.43
N ARG A 45 -8.89 5.42 -11.40
CA ARG A 45 -8.34 5.48 -10.04
C ARG A 45 -8.52 4.19 -9.26
N SER A 46 -7.79 4.11 -8.16
CA SER A 46 -7.94 3.08 -7.13
C SER A 46 -9.18 3.30 -6.25
N ASN A 47 -9.40 2.38 -5.30
CA ASN A 47 -10.20 2.59 -4.10
C ASN A 47 -9.68 3.76 -3.26
N SER A 48 -10.53 4.23 -2.35
CA SER A 48 -10.09 5.17 -1.33
C SER A 48 -9.36 4.42 -0.23
N TYR A 49 -8.14 4.87 0.06
CA TYR A 49 -7.35 4.35 1.16
C TYR A 49 -7.23 5.40 2.26
N LYS A 50 -7.21 4.92 3.50
CA LYS A 50 -6.88 5.71 4.68
C LYS A 50 -5.89 4.90 5.52
N ILE A 51 -4.70 5.45 5.72
CA ILE A 51 -3.74 4.98 6.73
C ILE A 51 -3.82 5.92 7.92
N TRP A 52 -3.79 5.40 9.14
CA TRP A 52 -3.70 6.24 10.33
C TRP A 52 -3.01 5.49 11.47
N SER A 53 -2.44 6.24 12.40
CA SER A 53 -1.95 5.71 13.67
C SER A 53 -2.91 6.04 14.81
N GLN A 54 -2.93 5.17 15.81
CA GLN A 54 -3.60 5.40 17.09
C GLN A 54 -2.73 4.78 18.19
N SER A 55 -2.20 5.60 19.09
CA SER A 55 -1.23 5.17 20.09
C SER A 55 0.00 4.51 19.44
N ASP A 56 0.26 3.23 19.74
CA ASP A 56 1.40 2.44 19.27
C ASP A 56 1.03 1.54 18.06
N GLU A 57 -0.11 1.80 17.42
CA GLU A 57 -0.67 0.97 16.37
C GLU A 57 -0.88 1.75 15.08
N ILE A 58 -0.87 1.02 13.96
CA ILE A 58 -1.18 1.56 12.64
C ILE A 58 -2.32 0.76 12.03
N TYR A 59 -3.12 1.46 11.25
CA TYR A 59 -4.25 0.91 10.56
C TYR A 59 -4.25 1.36 9.11
N LEU A 60 -4.61 0.44 8.22
CA LEU A 60 -4.96 0.75 6.84
C LEU A 60 -6.40 0.32 6.58
N LEU A 61 -7.20 1.23 6.04
CA LEU A 61 -8.56 0.99 5.63
C LEU A 61 -8.65 1.17 4.12
N MET A 62 -9.13 0.13 3.45
CA MET A 62 -9.54 0.19 2.07
C MET A 62 -11.06 0.27 2.00
N ARG A 63 -11.56 1.32 1.36
CA ARG A 63 -12.99 1.53 1.15
C ARG A 63 -13.33 1.12 -0.29
N GLY A 64 -14.09 0.04 -0.40
CA GLY A 64 -14.68 -0.41 -1.65
C GLY A 64 -16.06 0.20 -1.91
N VAL A 65 -16.57 -0.06 -3.11
CA VAL A 65 -17.86 0.44 -3.61
C VAL A 65 -19.07 -0.26 -2.98
N SER A 66 -18.92 -1.54 -2.61
CA SER A 66 -19.88 -2.22 -1.75
C SER A 66 -19.52 -1.95 -0.29
N SER A 67 -20.52 -1.88 0.59
CA SER A 67 -20.46 -1.59 2.05
C SER A 67 -19.45 -2.42 2.88
N LYS A 68 -18.66 -3.29 2.26
CA LYS A 68 -17.61 -4.11 2.83
C LYS A 68 -16.30 -3.32 2.87
N GLN A 69 -16.04 -2.68 4.01
CA GLN A 69 -14.73 -2.07 4.28
C GLN A 69 -13.74 -3.16 4.70
N GLN A 70 -12.52 -3.08 4.19
CA GLN A 70 -11.42 -3.98 4.60
C GLN A 70 -10.44 -3.22 5.47
N LYS A 71 -10.09 -3.81 6.62
CA LYS A 71 -9.18 -3.22 7.60
C LYS A 71 -7.96 -4.10 7.79
N PHE A 72 -6.81 -3.47 7.68
CA PHE A 72 -5.52 -4.00 8.04
C PHE A 72 -5.08 -3.31 9.33
N SER A 73 -4.67 -4.10 10.33
CA SER A 73 -4.24 -3.61 11.64
C SER A 73 -2.84 -4.11 11.92
N PHE A 74 -1.96 -3.22 12.38
CA PHE A 74 -0.57 -3.50 12.68
C PHE A 74 -0.33 -3.15 14.15
N HIS A 75 -0.31 -4.17 15.00
CA HIS A 75 -0.33 -3.99 16.44
C HIS A 75 1.08 -3.80 17.02
N SER A 76 1.13 -3.15 18.18
CA SER A 76 2.35 -2.93 18.95
C SER A 76 2.96 -4.23 19.51
N SER A 77 2.16 -5.30 19.56
CA SER A 77 2.59 -6.66 19.88
C SER A 77 3.42 -7.32 18.78
N GLY A 78 3.33 -6.85 17.54
CA GLY A 78 3.94 -7.49 16.37
C GLY A 78 2.95 -8.30 15.53
N ASN A 79 1.76 -8.62 16.06
CA ASN A 79 0.71 -9.27 15.27
C ASN A 79 0.08 -8.26 14.29
N CYS A 80 -0.14 -8.69 13.06
CA CYS A 80 -0.79 -7.95 12.00
C CYS A 80 -1.96 -8.75 11.44
N ARG A 81 -3.03 -8.05 11.07
CA ARG A 81 -4.30 -8.70 10.72
C ARG A 81 -4.96 -8.04 9.52
N TRP A 82 -5.51 -8.85 8.62
CA TRP A 82 -6.47 -8.44 7.60
C TRP A 82 -7.86 -8.93 7.98
N SER A 83 -8.82 -8.02 8.04
CA SER A 83 -10.19 -8.32 8.45
C SER A 83 -11.23 -7.58 7.61
N LYS A 84 -12.41 -8.17 7.52
CA LYS A 84 -13.62 -7.53 7.06
C LYS A 84 -14.24 -6.71 8.19
N ILE A 85 -14.59 -5.45 7.91
CA ILE A 85 -15.46 -4.69 8.82
C ILE A 85 -16.90 -5.09 8.52
N ASP A 86 -17.47 -5.96 9.35
CA ASP A 86 -18.85 -6.39 9.25
C ASP A 86 -19.47 -6.50 10.64
N LYS A 87 -20.43 -5.63 10.97
CA LYS A 87 -21.03 -5.58 12.31
C LYS A 87 -21.77 -6.86 12.71
N PHE A 88 -22.18 -7.69 11.75
CA PHE A 88 -22.99 -8.88 11.99
C PHE A 88 -22.16 -10.16 12.19
N LEU A 89 -20.86 -10.15 11.87
CA LEU A 89 -19.96 -11.27 12.13
C LEU A 89 -19.27 -11.06 13.49
N PRO A 90 -19.03 -12.07 14.33
CA PRO A 90 -18.20 -11.92 15.53
C PRO A 90 -16.72 -11.74 15.17
N GLY A 91 -15.89 -11.25 16.10
CA GLY A 91 -14.54 -10.75 15.83
C GLY A 91 -13.59 -11.74 15.15
N LYS A 92 -13.65 -13.03 15.51
CA LYS A 92 -12.81 -14.10 14.91
C LYS A 92 -13.21 -14.41 13.47
N ASP A 93 -14.51 -14.38 13.15
CA ASP A 93 -15.04 -14.73 11.83
C ASP A 93 -14.87 -13.59 10.81
N ARG A 94 -14.44 -12.41 11.29
CA ARG A 94 -14.06 -11.26 10.46
C ARG A 94 -12.62 -11.35 9.93
N VAL A 95 -11.79 -12.21 10.51
CA VAL A 95 -10.35 -12.28 10.20
C VAL A 95 -10.13 -13.18 8.99
N TRP A 96 -9.45 -12.65 7.97
CA TRP A 96 -9.09 -13.43 6.79
C TRP A 96 -7.64 -13.90 6.82
N LEU A 97 -6.75 -13.08 7.39
CA LEU A 97 -5.33 -13.42 7.50
C LEU A 97 -4.71 -12.75 8.73
N GLU A 98 -3.78 -13.46 9.35
CA GLU A 98 -2.86 -12.93 10.35
C GLU A 98 -1.42 -13.21 9.93
N TRP A 99 -0.52 -12.31 10.29
CA TRP A 99 0.92 -12.48 10.11
C TRP A 99 1.66 -11.68 11.18
N GLU A 100 2.92 -12.02 11.43
CA GLU A 100 3.77 -11.23 12.32
C GLU A 100 4.59 -10.25 11.51
N ARG A 101 4.84 -9.03 12.02
CA ARG A 101 5.82 -8.11 11.43
C ARG A 101 7.19 -8.31 12.06
N GLY A 102 8.23 -7.84 11.38
CA GLY A 102 9.58 -7.77 11.94
C GLY A 102 9.67 -6.88 13.20
N ILE A 103 10.76 -7.08 13.95
CA ILE A 103 11.11 -6.30 15.14
C ILE A 103 11.55 -4.90 14.71
N ILE A 104 11.04 -3.87 15.38
CA ILE A 104 11.48 -2.49 15.17
C ILE A 104 12.85 -2.34 15.83
N LYS A 105 13.84 -2.02 15.02
CA LYS A 105 15.24 -1.85 15.38
C LYS A 105 15.54 -0.46 15.93
N GLU A 106 16.68 -0.33 16.60
CA GLU A 106 17.11 0.94 17.17
C GLU A 106 17.50 1.94 16.08
N ALA A 107 17.37 3.25 16.36
CA ALA A 107 17.52 4.30 15.35
C ALA A 107 18.89 4.26 14.62
N HIS A 108 19.95 3.93 15.35
CA HIS A 108 21.32 3.86 14.82
C HIS A 108 21.54 2.69 13.86
N GLU A 109 20.69 1.67 13.89
CA GLU A 109 20.76 0.52 12.98
C GLU A 109 20.27 0.88 11.56
N ARG A 110 19.55 2.02 11.40
CA ARG A 110 19.04 2.51 10.12
C ARG A 110 18.16 1.50 9.36
N GLU A 111 17.48 0.64 10.11
CA GLU A 111 16.57 -0.36 9.55
C GLU A 111 15.11 0.10 9.63
N ALA A 112 14.31 -0.40 8.71
CA ALA A 112 12.86 -0.19 8.68
C ALA A 112 12.14 -1.53 8.54
N VAL A 113 11.05 -1.68 9.29
CA VAL A 113 10.14 -2.81 9.16
C VAL A 113 9.09 -2.44 8.12
N VAL A 114 9.10 -3.11 6.97
CA VAL A 114 7.99 -3.00 6.01
C VAL A 114 6.80 -3.79 6.57
N LEU A 115 5.68 -3.11 6.77
CA LEU A 115 4.45 -3.68 7.29
C LEU A 115 3.60 -4.34 6.20
N MET A 116 3.52 -3.67 5.05
CA MET A 116 2.70 -4.07 3.92
C MET A 116 3.11 -3.31 2.66
N LYS A 117 2.87 -3.94 1.51
CA LYS A 117 3.02 -3.33 0.19
C LYS A 117 1.69 -3.21 -0.52
N LEU A 118 1.46 -2.14 -1.28
CA LEU A 118 0.28 -1.92 -2.10
C LEU A 118 0.71 -1.64 -3.54
N ALA A 119 0.32 -2.50 -4.47
CA ALA A 119 0.61 -2.39 -5.88
C ALA A 119 -0.64 -1.94 -6.66
N PHE A 120 -0.48 -0.90 -7.47
CA PHE A 120 -1.52 -0.32 -8.31
C PHE A 120 -1.04 -0.28 -9.77
N PRO A 121 -1.29 -1.34 -10.55
CA PRO A 121 -0.96 -1.35 -11.97
C PRO A 121 -1.76 -0.29 -12.73
N THR A 122 -1.08 0.61 -13.44
CA THR A 122 -1.70 1.75 -14.12
C THR A 122 -2.77 1.32 -15.10
N ASN A 123 -2.51 0.26 -15.87
CA ASN A 123 -3.42 -0.27 -16.88
C ASN A 123 -4.69 -0.88 -16.26
N HIS A 124 -4.68 -1.16 -14.96
CA HIS A 124 -5.77 -1.78 -14.22
C HIS A 124 -6.47 -0.80 -13.27
N LEU A 125 -6.23 0.51 -13.37
CA LEU A 125 -7.03 1.47 -12.60
C LEU A 125 -8.49 1.51 -13.10
N SER A 126 -9.45 1.66 -12.17
CA SER A 126 -10.89 1.55 -12.45
C SER A 126 -11.54 2.92 -12.64
N ILE A 127 -12.53 3.03 -13.53
CA ILE A 127 -13.29 4.29 -13.73
C ILE A 127 -14.43 4.50 -12.71
N HIS A 128 -14.66 3.55 -11.80
CA HIS A 128 -15.84 3.62 -10.94
C HIS A 128 -15.83 4.85 -10.03
N PHE A 129 -16.96 5.55 -10.00
CA PHE A 129 -17.14 6.79 -9.26
C PHE A 129 -17.73 6.51 -7.87
N ASP A 130 -16.90 6.60 -6.84
CA ASP A 130 -17.39 6.76 -5.47
C ASP A 130 -17.79 8.24 -5.26
N PRO A 131 -19.08 8.55 -4.99
CA PRO A 131 -19.54 9.91 -4.79
C PRO A 131 -18.92 10.53 -3.53
N GLN A 132 -18.17 11.61 -3.78
CA GLN A 132 -17.78 12.69 -2.87
C GLN A 132 -17.39 12.29 -1.44
N HIS A 133 -16.08 12.33 -1.18
CA HIS A 133 -15.57 12.51 0.17
C HIS A 133 -15.21 13.99 0.39
N ASN A 134 -15.90 14.66 1.32
CA ASN A 134 -15.61 16.03 1.77
C ASN A 134 -14.28 16.15 2.55
N LYS A 135 -13.48 15.08 2.62
CA LYS A 135 -12.22 15.04 3.36
C LYS A 135 -11.05 15.28 2.42
N LYS A 136 -10.02 15.98 2.90
CA LYS A 136 -8.75 16.17 2.17
C LYS A 136 -8.15 14.80 1.83
N VAL A 137 -7.92 14.55 0.55
CA VAL A 137 -7.33 13.32 0.00
C VAL A 137 -6.11 13.70 -0.84
N ASN A 138 -5.08 12.86 -0.80
CA ASN A 138 -3.89 13.01 -1.62
C ASN A 138 -4.07 12.22 -2.92
N TRP A 139 -3.86 12.87 -4.06
CA TRP A 139 -3.87 12.20 -5.35
C TRP A 139 -2.44 11.82 -5.71
N ILE A 140 -2.19 10.52 -5.78
CA ILE A 140 -0.92 9.96 -6.25
C ILE A 140 -1.08 9.72 -7.75
N ALA A 141 -0.23 10.35 -8.55
CA ALA A 141 -0.24 10.14 -9.99
C ALA A 141 -0.01 8.65 -10.32
N PRO A 142 -0.68 8.11 -11.35
CA PRO A 142 -0.39 6.75 -11.80
C PRO A 142 1.03 6.65 -12.33
N ALA A 143 1.60 5.45 -12.35
CA ALA A 143 2.84 5.17 -13.04
C ALA A 143 2.63 5.25 -14.58
N PRO A 144 3.68 5.30 -15.40
CA PRO A 144 3.54 5.14 -16.85
C PRO A 144 2.79 3.85 -17.25
N PRO A 145 2.28 3.75 -18.50
CA PRO A 145 1.69 2.51 -19.00
C PRO A 145 2.64 1.31 -18.83
N ASN A 146 2.07 0.14 -18.52
CA ASN A 146 2.81 -1.11 -18.23
C ASN A 146 3.73 -1.02 -16.99
N GLN A 147 3.45 -0.08 -16.10
CA GLN A 147 4.06 0.02 -14.79
C GLN A 147 2.99 0.04 -13.71
N ALA A 148 3.43 -0.13 -12.48
CA ALA A 148 2.60 -0.03 -11.29
C ALA A 148 3.22 0.95 -10.30
N VAL A 149 2.36 1.66 -9.58
CA VAL A 149 2.76 2.36 -8.36
C VAL A 149 2.85 1.34 -7.25
N MET A 150 4.01 1.24 -6.60
CA MET A 150 4.20 0.50 -5.35
C MET A 150 4.25 1.47 -4.19
N LEU A 151 3.34 1.29 -3.23
CA LEU A 151 3.43 1.94 -1.93
C LEU A 151 3.90 0.94 -0.89
N GLU A 152 4.85 1.35 -0.05
CA GLU A 152 5.32 0.54 1.07
C GLU A 152 5.01 1.28 2.37
N LEU A 153 4.25 0.65 3.26
CA LEU A 153 4.01 1.14 4.61
C LEU A 153 5.11 0.58 5.52
N MET A 154 5.84 1.45 6.20
CA MET A 154 6.99 1.06 7.03
C MET A 154 6.95 1.68 8.42
N LEU A 155 7.67 1.06 9.35
CA LEU A 155 8.02 1.57 10.67
C LEU A 155 9.54 1.69 10.81
N SER A 156 10.03 2.78 11.38
CA SER A 156 11.44 2.94 11.74
C SER A 156 11.61 3.96 12.87
N LYS A 157 12.68 3.84 13.65
CA LYS A 157 13.11 4.87 14.59
C LYS A 157 14.03 5.92 13.95
N THR A 158 14.48 5.72 12.71
CA THR A 158 15.25 6.70 11.95
C THR A 158 14.39 7.93 11.65
N ALA A 159 14.92 9.15 11.78
CA ALA A 159 14.14 10.38 11.59
C ALA A 159 13.72 10.59 10.12
N PRO A 160 12.57 11.26 9.84
CA PRO A 160 12.09 11.47 8.47
C PRO A 160 13.06 12.15 7.52
N GLU A 161 13.86 13.10 8.01
CA GLU A 161 14.86 13.82 7.21
C GLU A 161 15.98 12.88 6.77
N GLU A 162 16.44 12.01 7.68
CA GLU A 162 17.47 11.01 7.39
C GLU A 162 16.95 9.94 6.43
N VAL A 163 15.72 9.43 6.63
CA VAL A 163 15.10 8.48 5.68
C VAL A 163 14.99 9.08 4.29
N SER A 164 14.57 10.34 4.18
CA SER A 164 14.47 11.04 2.89
C SER A 164 15.83 11.18 2.21
N LEU A 165 16.89 11.46 2.98
CA LEU A 165 18.25 11.51 2.47
C LEU A 165 18.74 10.13 2.02
N LEU A 166 18.50 9.07 2.81
CA LEU A 166 18.89 7.70 2.47
C LEU A 166 18.22 7.23 1.16
N LEU A 167 16.97 7.62 0.94
CA LEU A 167 16.21 7.26 -0.26
C LEU A 167 16.50 8.16 -1.47
N SER A 168 17.21 9.29 -1.31
CA SER A 168 17.48 10.24 -2.40
C SER A 168 18.21 9.63 -3.60
N ASN A 169 19.03 8.60 -3.38
CA ASN A 169 19.76 7.88 -4.42
C ASN A 169 19.02 6.62 -4.92
N SER A 170 17.76 6.43 -4.53
CA SER A 170 16.94 5.28 -4.90
C SER A 170 15.79 5.69 -5.82
N ASN A 171 15.09 4.70 -6.39
CA ASN A 171 13.83 4.93 -7.11
C ASN A 171 12.61 5.09 -6.18
N ARG A 172 12.83 5.17 -4.86
CA ARG A 172 11.80 5.34 -3.85
C ARG A 172 11.82 6.76 -3.31
N LYS A 173 10.64 7.27 -2.96
CA LYS A 173 10.50 8.56 -2.26
C LYS A 173 9.53 8.44 -1.11
N VAL A 174 9.80 9.13 -0.01
CA VAL A 174 8.82 9.30 1.07
C VAL A 174 7.73 10.24 0.56
N ILE A 175 6.47 9.78 0.57
CA ILE A 175 5.31 10.62 0.21
C ILE A 175 4.48 11.01 1.43
N PHE A 176 4.68 10.31 2.55
CA PHE A 176 4.06 10.61 3.82
C PHE A 176 4.92 10.08 4.96
N ASN A 177 4.93 10.80 6.08
CA ASN A 177 5.42 10.28 7.35
C ASN A 177 4.53 10.77 8.50
N GLY A 178 4.50 10.00 9.58
CA GLY A 178 3.87 10.38 10.83
C GLY A 178 4.60 9.77 12.02
N LYS A 179 4.32 10.24 13.22
CA LYS A 179 4.94 9.74 14.45
C LYS A 179 3.92 8.93 15.26
N LEU A 180 4.35 7.82 15.85
CA LEU A 180 3.49 7.10 16.79
C LEU A 180 3.33 7.91 18.08
N SER A 181 2.13 7.91 18.64
CA SER A 181 1.79 8.73 19.82
C SER A 181 1.72 7.92 21.11
N GLY A 182 1.95 6.61 21.03
CA GLY A 182 1.89 5.72 22.18
C GLY A 182 3.18 5.75 23.01
N LYS A 183 3.15 5.09 24.17
CA LYS A 183 4.27 5.11 25.12
C LYS A 183 5.40 4.19 24.69
N LYS A 184 5.06 3.02 24.12
CA LYS A 184 6.04 1.96 23.82
C LYS A 184 6.94 2.34 22.64
N TYR A 185 6.38 3.01 21.64
CA TYR A 185 7.07 3.37 20.40
C TYR A 185 7.02 4.89 20.17
N SER A 186 7.17 5.67 21.24
CA SER A 186 7.11 7.14 21.21
C SER A 186 8.22 7.81 20.38
N ASP A 187 9.29 7.09 20.07
CA ASP A 187 10.41 7.50 19.22
C ASP A 187 10.30 6.96 17.79
N THR A 188 9.22 6.24 17.47
CA THR A 188 9.05 5.55 16.21
C THR A 188 8.17 6.34 15.24
N PHE A 189 8.59 6.34 13.98
CA PHE A 189 7.88 6.95 12.87
C PHE A 189 7.33 5.88 11.93
N TRP A 190 6.28 6.26 11.21
CA TRP A 190 5.74 5.48 10.13
C TRP A 190 5.82 6.23 8.83
N TYR A 191 6.08 5.49 7.77
CA TYR A 191 6.36 6.03 6.44
C TYR A 191 5.46 5.39 5.42
N VAL A 192 5.04 6.19 4.45
CA VAL A 192 4.55 5.69 3.17
C VAL A 192 5.59 6.10 2.14
N THR A 193 6.29 5.13 1.58
CA THR A 193 7.15 5.36 0.43
C THR A 193 6.43 4.99 -0.84
N MET A 194 6.87 5.57 -1.95
CA MET A 194 6.36 5.32 -3.28
C MET A 194 7.51 5.01 -4.22
N SER A 195 7.33 4.02 -5.08
CA SER A 195 8.19 3.77 -6.24
C SER A 195 7.34 3.30 -7.42
N ASN A 196 7.91 3.36 -8.61
CA ASN A 196 7.32 2.75 -9.79
C ASN A 196 8.13 1.50 -10.14
N PHE A 197 7.45 0.47 -10.64
CA PHE A 197 8.10 -0.74 -11.14
C PHE A 197 7.41 -1.23 -12.41
N ALA A 198 8.18 -1.89 -13.26
CA ALA A 198 7.64 -2.53 -14.46
C ALA A 198 6.64 -3.62 -14.06
N CYS A 199 5.45 -3.55 -14.63
CA CYS A 199 4.37 -4.48 -14.37
C CYS A 199 3.75 -4.85 -15.72
N GLY A 200 4.00 -6.08 -16.17
CA GLY A 200 3.33 -6.63 -17.35
C GLY A 200 1.85 -6.92 -17.08
N GLY A 201 1.23 -7.71 -17.96
CA GLY A 201 -0.10 -8.27 -17.70
C GLY A 201 -0.10 -9.08 -16.42
N VAL A 202 -1.11 -8.86 -15.57
CA VAL A 202 -1.26 -9.58 -14.32
C VAL A 202 -2.17 -10.77 -14.56
N GLU A 203 -1.59 -11.94 -14.79
CA GLU A 203 -2.36 -13.18 -14.86
C GLU A 203 -2.76 -13.62 -13.45
N MET A 204 -4.06 -13.85 -13.22
CA MET A 204 -4.57 -14.27 -11.93
C MET A 204 -5.39 -15.55 -12.03
N THR A 205 -4.79 -16.67 -11.64
CA THR A 205 -5.56 -17.86 -11.32
C THR A 205 -6.20 -17.67 -9.94
N LEU A 206 -7.53 -17.69 -9.86
CA LEU A 206 -8.24 -17.79 -8.58
C LEU A 206 -7.97 -19.20 -8.03
N SER A 207 -7.64 -19.33 -6.75
CA SER A 207 -7.23 -20.62 -6.20
C SER A 207 -8.29 -21.71 -6.38
N ASP A 208 -7.83 -22.93 -6.65
CA ASP A 208 -8.67 -24.12 -6.79
C ASP A 208 -9.19 -24.61 -5.43
N ASN A 209 -9.79 -23.74 -4.61
CA ASN A 209 -10.44 -24.19 -3.39
C ASN A 209 -11.73 -24.97 -3.78
N PRO A 210 -11.77 -26.30 -3.59
CA PRO A 210 -12.91 -27.12 -3.98
C PRO A 210 -14.15 -26.87 -3.11
N ASN A 211 -14.01 -26.14 -1.99
CA ASN A 211 -15.11 -25.87 -1.05
C ASN A 211 -15.91 -24.61 -1.40
N LEU A 212 -15.48 -23.81 -2.39
CA LEU A 212 -16.26 -22.67 -2.89
C LEU A 212 -17.25 -23.16 -3.95
N LYS A 213 -18.46 -23.55 -3.51
CA LYS A 213 -19.52 -24.06 -4.39
C LYS A 213 -20.07 -23.02 -5.38
N ASP A 214 -19.88 -21.73 -5.11
CA ASP A 214 -20.36 -20.61 -5.94
C ASP A 214 -19.19 -19.86 -6.62
N LYS A 215 -18.38 -20.57 -7.41
CA LYS A 215 -17.41 -19.90 -8.29
C LYS A 215 -18.16 -19.21 -9.44
N VAL A 216 -18.36 -17.90 -9.34
CA VAL A 216 -18.93 -17.10 -10.45
C VAL A 216 -17.97 -17.06 -11.65
N PHE A 217 -16.65 -17.07 -11.41
CA PHE A 217 -15.62 -17.08 -12.46
C PHE A 217 -14.59 -18.18 -12.20
N LYS A 218 -14.35 -19.07 -13.18
CA LYS A 218 -13.37 -20.18 -13.08
C LYS A 218 -11.92 -19.69 -13.21
N ASN A 219 -11.66 -18.77 -14.12
CA ASN A 219 -10.36 -18.13 -14.34
C ASN A 219 -10.59 -16.63 -14.58
N CYS A 220 -9.83 -15.76 -13.92
CA CYS A 220 -9.88 -14.31 -14.17
C CYS A 220 -8.58 -13.87 -14.84
N PHE A 221 -8.62 -13.70 -16.16
CA PHE A 221 -7.49 -13.14 -16.89
C PHE A 221 -7.58 -11.62 -16.90
N PHE A 222 -6.51 -10.93 -16.48
CA PHE A 222 -6.39 -9.49 -16.67
C PHE A 222 -5.35 -9.25 -17.76
N PRO A 223 -5.75 -9.35 -19.04
CA PRO A 223 -4.83 -9.08 -20.14
C PRO A 223 -4.24 -7.68 -19.95
N ASN A 224 -3.01 -7.52 -20.42
CA ASN A 224 -2.40 -6.21 -20.58
C ASN A 224 -3.07 -5.48 -21.77
N ASP A 225 -4.36 -5.23 -21.64
CA ASP A 225 -5.15 -4.54 -22.64
C ASP A 225 -5.34 -3.09 -22.20
N TYR A 226 -4.49 -2.23 -22.75
CA TYR A 226 -4.54 -0.79 -22.58
C TYR A 226 -5.72 -0.16 -23.33
N ARG A 227 -6.40 -0.92 -24.21
CA ARG A 227 -7.54 -0.49 -25.04
C ARG A 227 -8.88 -0.72 -24.36
N VAL A 228 -8.93 -1.50 -23.27
CA VAL A 228 -10.16 -1.71 -22.50
C VAL A 228 -10.38 -0.52 -21.56
N ASP A 229 -11.24 0.39 -22.00
CA ASP A 229 -11.40 1.70 -21.39
C ASP A 229 -12.40 1.77 -20.23
N ASN A 230 -13.01 0.64 -19.87
CA ASN A 230 -14.03 0.58 -18.83
C ASN A 230 -13.88 -0.65 -17.93
N ARG A 231 -13.22 -0.47 -16.78
CA ARG A 231 -13.01 -1.51 -15.76
C ARG A 231 -13.88 -1.23 -14.53
N PRO A 232 -15.17 -1.64 -14.51
CA PRO A 232 -16.08 -1.36 -13.40
C PRO A 232 -15.81 -2.24 -12.18
N ILE A 233 -15.22 -3.42 -12.37
CA ILE A 233 -14.97 -4.38 -11.29
C ILE A 233 -13.67 -3.98 -10.59
N ARG A 234 -13.64 -4.01 -9.25
CA ARG A 234 -12.43 -3.82 -8.45
C ARG A 234 -12.14 -5.06 -7.64
N LEU A 235 -10.92 -5.56 -7.77
CA LEU A 235 -10.43 -6.76 -7.10
C LEU A 235 -9.20 -6.41 -6.31
N CYS A 236 -9.12 -6.95 -5.10
CA CYS A 236 -7.97 -6.84 -4.24
C CYS A 236 -7.50 -8.24 -3.90
N ARG A 237 -6.28 -8.58 -4.33
CA ARG A 237 -5.65 -9.85 -4.00
C ARG A 237 -4.42 -9.59 -3.16
N MET A 238 -4.25 -10.39 -2.13
CA MET A 238 -2.97 -10.49 -1.45
C MET A 238 -2.10 -11.50 -2.21
N ALA A 239 -0.89 -11.10 -2.57
CA ALA A 239 0.06 -12.00 -3.22
C ALA A 239 0.42 -13.12 -2.27
N ASP A 240 0.09 -14.35 -2.66
CA ASP A 240 0.39 -15.53 -1.86
C ASP A 240 1.92 -15.67 -1.73
N LYS A 241 2.42 -15.85 -0.51
CA LYS A 241 3.86 -16.07 -0.17
C LYS A 241 4.77 -14.84 -0.15
N THR A 242 4.26 -13.60 -0.22
CA THR A 242 5.09 -12.41 0.05
C THR A 242 5.11 -12.09 1.54
N PHE A 243 6.29 -11.89 2.12
CA PHE A 243 6.46 -11.39 3.49
C PHE A 243 7.31 -10.10 3.47
N PRO A 244 6.78 -8.95 3.91
CA PRO A 244 5.39 -8.73 4.34
C PRO A 244 4.39 -8.87 3.18
N PRO A 245 3.09 -9.01 3.47
CA PRO A 245 2.08 -9.16 2.43
C PRO A 245 2.02 -7.98 1.46
N CYS A 246 1.75 -8.29 0.20
CA CYS A 246 1.54 -7.31 -0.86
C CYS A 246 0.10 -7.40 -1.39
N ILE A 247 -0.64 -6.30 -1.35
CA ILE A 247 -1.97 -6.19 -1.96
C ILE A 247 -1.81 -5.67 -3.38
N TRP A 248 -2.44 -6.34 -4.32
CA TRP A 248 -2.64 -5.88 -5.68
C TRP A 248 -4.08 -5.43 -5.84
N GLU A 249 -4.28 -4.16 -6.17
CA GLU A 249 -5.60 -3.66 -6.58
C GLU A 249 -5.69 -3.61 -8.10
N LEU A 250 -6.69 -4.30 -8.63
CA LEU A 250 -6.86 -4.52 -10.05
C LEU A 250 -8.30 -4.23 -10.47
N GLY A 251 -8.42 -3.45 -11.53
CA GLY A 251 -9.65 -3.22 -12.27
C GLY A 251 -9.89 -4.35 -13.26
N GLY A 252 -11.07 -4.95 -13.17
CA GLY A 252 -11.59 -5.94 -14.12
C GLY A 252 -12.74 -5.39 -14.95
N TYR A 253 -13.07 -6.13 -16.00
CA TYR A 253 -14.28 -5.97 -16.80
C TYR A 253 -15.05 -7.29 -16.79
N GLU A 254 -16.35 -7.20 -17.01
CA GLU A 254 -17.19 -8.38 -17.25
C GLU A 254 -16.96 -8.81 -18.70
N ILE A 255 -16.64 -10.09 -18.93
CA ILE A 255 -16.70 -10.66 -20.27
C ILE A 255 -18.16 -11.06 -20.46
N ILE A 256 -18.87 -10.34 -21.31
CA ILE A 256 -20.21 -10.69 -21.78
C ILE A 256 -20.09 -11.78 -22.84
#